data_AF-A0A820XW91-F1
#
_entry.id   AF-A0A820XW91-F1
#
_cell.length_a   1.000
_cell.length_b   1.000
_cell.length_c   1.000
_cell.angle_alpha   90.00
_cell.angle_beta   90.00
_cell.angle_gamma   90.00
#
_symmetry.space_group_name_H-M   'P 1'
#
loop_
_entity.id
_entity.type
_entity.pdbx_description
1 polymer ?
#
loop_
_entity_poly.entity_id
_entity_poly.type
_entity_poly.pdbx_seq_one_letter_code
_entity_poly.pdbx_strand_id
1 'polypeptide(L)'
;QGLKVMYDMVLQRTNQDTKLSVMTVIENGYYSPDSNYDQQRQILNEMIRNYAENHHDQNRICLVDLDKNIKYHSIEDVNQRNIIWDDFVHLTADGYDQMAKIIFQEIYKNIN
;
A
#
# COMPACT_ATOMS: atom_id res chain seq x y z
N GLN A 1 12.70 -4.86 10.77
CA GLN A 1 12.20 -5.02 12.17
C GLN A 1 11.28 -3.87 12.61
N GLY A 2 11.58 -2.60 12.30
CA GLY A 2 10.79 -1.45 12.80
C GLY A 2 9.28 -1.48 12.48
N LEU A 3 8.88 -1.91 11.28
CA LEU A 3 7.47 -1.97 10.87
C LEU A 3 6.62 -2.88 11.76
N LYS A 4 7.13 -4.08 12.07
CA LYS A 4 6.47 -5.02 12.99
C LYS A 4 6.27 -4.40 14.38
N VAL A 5 7.32 -3.79 14.93
CA VAL A 5 7.26 -3.16 16.27
C VAL A 5 6.21 -2.07 16.32
N MET A 6 6.13 -1.22 15.28
CA MET A 6 5.14 -0.16 15.20
C MET A 6 3.72 -0.71 15.13
N TYR A 7 3.47 -1.72 14.30
CA TYR A 7 2.14 -2.32 14.16
C TYR A 7 1.70 -3.02 15.44
N ASP A 8 2.59 -3.79 16.07
CA ASP A 8 2.34 -4.43 17.36
C ASP A 8 1.99 -3.39 18.43
N MET A 9 2.72 -2.27 18.47
CA MET A 9 2.43 -1.18 19.40
C MET A 9 1.03 -0.59 19.19
N VAL A 10 0.57 -0.44 17.95
CA VAL A 10 -0.78 0.06 17.67
C VAL A 10 -1.83 -0.95 18.15
N LEU A 11 -1.68 -2.22 17.79
CA LEU A 11 -2.66 -3.26 18.15
C LEU A 11 -2.76 -3.49 19.67
N GLN A 12 -1.63 -3.36 20.38
CA GLN A 12 -1.55 -3.50 21.84
C GLN A 12 -2.10 -2.29 22.59
N ARG A 13 -1.98 -1.09 22.03
CA ARG A 13 -2.36 0.18 22.70
C ARG A 13 -3.75 0.69 22.32
N THR A 14 -4.42 0.03 21.38
CA THR A 14 -5.78 0.38 20.94
C THR A 14 -6.77 -0.70 21.38
N ASN A 15 -8.03 -0.31 21.57
CA ASN A 15 -9.09 -1.24 21.95
C ASN A 15 -9.41 -2.23 20.81
N GLN A 16 -10.14 -3.30 21.14
CA GLN A 16 -10.47 -4.38 20.19
C GLN A 16 -11.32 -3.90 19.01
N ASP A 17 -12.07 -2.81 19.16
CA ASP A 17 -12.89 -2.21 18.11
C ASP A 17 -12.08 -1.36 17.12
N THR A 18 -10.82 -1.04 17.44
CA THR A 18 -9.93 -0.30 16.54
C THR A 18 -9.29 -1.26 15.54
N LYS A 19 -9.40 -0.91 14.25
CA LYS A 19 -8.69 -1.58 13.16
C LYS A 19 -7.44 -0.81 12.74
N LEU A 20 -6.35 -1.54 12.51
CA LEU A 20 -5.11 -1.04 11.95
C LEU A 20 -5.15 -1.16 10.42
N SER A 21 -5.11 -0.04 9.70
CA SER A 21 -4.91 -0.07 8.25
C SER A 21 -3.43 -0.04 7.91
N VAL A 22 -2.98 -0.95 7.06
CA VAL A 22 -1.59 -1.04 6.58
C VAL A 22 -1.59 -0.99 5.06
N MET A 23 -0.63 -0.29 4.46
CA MET A 23 -0.63 0.00 3.02
C MET A 23 0.70 -0.40 2.40
N THR A 24 0.67 -1.09 1.25
CA THR A 24 1.89 -1.34 0.46
C THR A 24 2.35 -0.06 -0.24
N VAL A 25 3.64 0.01 -0.56
CA VAL A 25 4.28 1.13 -1.23
C VAL A 25 4.20 0.93 -2.74
N ILE A 26 3.60 1.90 -3.43
CA ILE A 26 3.44 1.91 -4.89
C ILE A 26 4.77 1.97 -5.63
N GLU A 27 4.77 1.55 -6.89
CA GLU A 27 5.90 1.71 -7.83
C GLU A 27 6.29 3.19 -8.01
N ASN A 28 7.39 3.46 -8.68
CA ASN A 28 7.75 4.83 -9.09
C ASN A 28 8.56 4.78 -10.38
N GLY A 29 8.60 5.89 -11.12
CA GLY A 29 9.27 5.97 -12.42
C GLY A 29 10.78 6.17 -12.38
N TYR A 30 11.38 6.44 -11.21
CA TYR A 30 12.83 6.67 -11.10
C TYR A 30 13.65 5.38 -11.17
N TYR A 31 13.10 4.29 -10.66
CA TYR A 31 13.79 3.02 -10.57
C TYR A 31 13.19 2.05 -11.57
N SER A 32 14.04 1.38 -12.35
CA SER A 32 13.57 0.33 -13.24
C SER A 32 13.03 -0.84 -12.42
N PRO A 33 12.10 -1.63 -12.99
CA PRO A 33 11.77 -2.95 -12.45
C PRO A 33 13.05 -3.75 -12.17
N ASP A 34 13.03 -4.52 -11.09
CA ASP A 34 14.13 -5.40 -10.64
C ASP A 34 15.43 -4.69 -10.23
N SER A 35 15.47 -3.35 -10.20
CA SER A 35 16.57 -2.62 -9.58
C SER A 35 16.65 -2.91 -8.08
N ASN A 36 17.80 -2.66 -7.44
CA ASN A 36 17.96 -2.85 -5.99
C ASN A 36 16.89 -2.07 -5.18
N TYR A 37 16.54 -0.86 -5.62
CA TYR A 37 15.51 -0.06 -4.97
C TYR A 37 14.10 -0.66 -5.14
N ASP A 38 13.78 -1.16 -6.33
CA ASP A 38 12.52 -1.86 -6.56
C ASP A 38 12.44 -3.17 -5.75
N GLN A 39 13.51 -3.95 -5.71
CA GLN A 39 13.59 -5.17 -4.88
C GLN A 39 13.40 -4.86 -3.39
N GLN A 40 14.01 -3.80 -2.87
CA GLN A 40 13.80 -3.38 -1.47
C GLN A 40 12.35 -2.97 -1.20
N ARG A 41 11.71 -2.28 -2.15
CA ARG A 41 10.28 -1.94 -2.09
C ARG A 41 9.41 -3.20 -2.10
N GLN A 42 9.70 -4.16 -2.96
CA GLN A 42 9.00 -5.45 -3.01
C GLN A 42 9.14 -6.22 -1.69
N ILE A 43 10.36 -6.31 -1.14
CA ILE A 43 10.62 -6.92 0.18
C ILE A 43 9.80 -6.23 1.28
N LEU A 44 9.75 -4.89 1.28
CA LEU A 44 8.93 -4.14 2.23
C LEU A 44 7.44 -4.46 2.08
N ASN A 45 6.94 -4.53 0.84
CA ASN A 45 5.55 -4.85 0.56
C ASN A 45 5.19 -6.28 0.97
N GLU A 46 6.09 -7.24 0.74
CA GLU A 46 5.94 -8.61 1.23
C GLU A 46 5.90 -8.67 2.75
N MET A 47 6.75 -7.90 3.45
CA MET A 47 6.68 -7.82 4.91
C MET A 47 5.34 -7.29 5.40
N ILE A 48 4.75 -6.30 4.72
CA ILE A 48 3.44 -5.73 5.06
C ILE A 48 2.33 -6.76 4.83
N ARG A 49 2.31 -7.41 3.66
CA ARG A 49 1.33 -8.46 3.32
C ARG A 49 1.43 -9.62 4.31
N ASN A 50 2.63 -10.14 4.54
CA ASN A 50 2.87 -11.24 5.47
C ASN A 50 2.42 -10.91 6.89
N TYR A 51 2.64 -9.67 7.35
CA TYR A 51 2.16 -9.24 8.66
C TYR A 51 0.63 -9.25 8.70
N ALA A 52 -0.05 -8.66 7.71
CA ALA A 52 -1.50 -8.61 7.67
C ALA A 52 -2.15 -10.00 7.59
N GLU A 53 -1.56 -10.92 6.82
CA GLU A 53 -2.12 -12.26 6.55
C GLU A 53 -1.82 -13.31 7.63
N ASN A 54 -0.76 -13.12 8.44
CA ASN A 54 -0.30 -14.17 9.36
C ASN A 54 -0.27 -13.72 10.83
N HIS A 55 -0.63 -12.48 11.15
CA HIS A 55 -0.66 -12.02 12.53
C HIS A 55 -1.87 -12.61 13.30
N HIS A 56 -1.70 -12.91 14.58
CA HIS A 56 -2.77 -13.50 15.41
C HIS A 56 -4.01 -12.59 15.52
N ASP A 57 -3.82 -11.27 15.41
CA ASP A 57 -4.89 -10.26 15.37
C ASP A 57 -5.32 -9.88 13.93
N GLN A 58 -5.14 -10.74 12.93
CA GLN A 58 -5.45 -10.44 11.51
C GLN A 58 -6.85 -9.83 11.27
N ASN A 59 -7.86 -10.19 12.07
CA ASN A 59 -9.22 -9.64 11.95
C ASN A 59 -9.31 -8.12 12.25
N ARG A 60 -8.29 -7.59 12.94
CA ARG A 60 -8.13 -6.16 13.25
C ARG A 60 -7.20 -5.45 12.27
N ILE A 61 -6.68 -6.14 11.26
CA ILE A 61 -5.76 -5.56 10.28
C ILE A 61 -6.47 -5.44 8.93
N CYS A 62 -6.48 -4.23 8.38
CA CYS A 62 -7.00 -3.94 7.04
C CYS A 62 -5.82 -3.72 6.09
N LEU A 63 -5.53 -4.69 5.22
CA LEU A 63 -4.51 -4.54 4.18
C LEU A 63 -5.07 -3.73 3.00
N VAL A 64 -4.42 -2.62 2.67
CA VAL A 64 -4.65 -1.85 1.45
C VAL A 64 -3.48 -2.06 0.50
N ASP A 65 -3.64 -2.98 -0.45
CA ASP A 65 -2.55 -3.36 -1.36
C ASP A 65 -2.41 -2.37 -2.54
N LEU A 66 -1.97 -1.14 -2.25
CA LEU A 66 -1.80 -0.08 -3.24
C LEU A 66 -0.83 -0.47 -4.36
N ASP A 67 0.24 -1.20 -4.05
CA ASP A 67 1.19 -1.71 -5.03
C ASP A 67 0.52 -2.56 -6.11
N LYS A 68 -0.48 -3.38 -5.77
CA LYS A 68 -1.22 -4.15 -6.78
C LYS A 68 -2.16 -3.29 -7.63
N ASN A 69 -2.61 -2.15 -7.11
CA ASN A 69 -3.70 -1.36 -7.70
C ASN A 69 -3.23 -0.08 -8.41
N ILE A 70 -2.04 0.42 -8.09
CA ILE A 70 -1.46 1.65 -8.66
C ILE A 70 -0.09 1.29 -9.23
N LYS A 71 -0.06 1.12 -10.55
CA LYS A 71 1.11 0.70 -11.30
C LYS A 71 1.72 1.85 -12.07
N TYR A 72 3.05 1.89 -12.13
CA TYR A 72 3.77 2.82 -12.99
C TYR A 72 4.24 2.10 -14.25
N HIS A 73 4.90 0.95 -14.11
CA HIS A 73 5.62 0.31 -15.20
C HIS A 73 4.73 -0.51 -16.14
N SER A 74 3.59 -1.01 -15.66
CA SER A 74 2.66 -1.78 -16.49
C SER A 74 1.74 -0.91 -17.34
N ILE A 75 1.75 0.42 -17.17
CA ILE A 75 0.96 1.33 -18.00
C ILE A 75 1.78 1.67 -19.25
N GLU A 76 1.46 1.05 -20.38
CA GLU A 76 2.18 1.26 -21.65
C GLU A 76 1.88 2.63 -22.28
N ASP A 77 0.64 3.10 -22.17
CA ASP A 77 0.23 4.40 -22.72
C ASP A 77 0.68 5.55 -21.79
N VAL A 78 1.59 6.38 -22.28
CA VAL A 78 2.11 7.55 -21.57
C VAL A 78 1.02 8.55 -21.24
N ASN A 79 0.02 8.74 -22.11
CA ASN A 79 -1.09 9.67 -21.82
C ASN A 79 -1.95 9.13 -20.66
N GLN A 80 -2.19 7.82 -20.63
CA GLN A 80 -2.87 7.18 -19.52
C GLN A 80 -2.06 7.27 -18.23
N ARG A 81 -0.73 7.10 -18.33
CA ARG A 81 0.17 7.22 -17.19
C ARG A 81 0.13 8.64 -16.61
N ASN A 82 0.18 9.66 -17.46
CA ASN A 82 0.17 11.07 -17.05
C ASN A 82 -1.17 11.53 -16.43
N ILE A 83 -2.25 10.78 -16.61
CA ILE A 83 -3.49 11.02 -15.87
C ILE A 83 -3.31 10.66 -14.39
N ILE A 84 -2.52 9.65 -14.08
CA ILE A 84 -2.35 9.12 -12.71
C ILE A 84 -1.07 9.63 -12.04
N TRP A 85 0.00 9.81 -12.80
CA TRP A 85 1.34 10.15 -12.34
C TRP A 85 1.71 11.56 -12.79
N ASP A 86 2.10 12.41 -11.83
CA ASP A 86 2.50 13.80 -12.08
C ASP A 86 3.98 13.86 -12.49
N ASP A 87 4.81 13.13 -11.75
CA ASP A 87 6.22 12.93 -12.05
C ASP A 87 6.57 11.45 -11.87
N PHE A 88 7.85 11.18 -11.64
CA PHE A 88 8.35 9.82 -11.45
C PHE A 88 8.15 9.29 -10.01
N VAL A 89 7.44 9.98 -9.11
CA VAL A 89 7.23 9.61 -7.69
C VAL A 89 5.81 9.91 -7.21
N HIS A 90 5.30 11.10 -7.52
CA HIS A 90 4.05 11.64 -7.05
C HIS A 90 2.91 11.35 -8.02
N LEU A 91 1.72 11.18 -7.45
CA LEU A 91 0.49 11.06 -8.20
C LEU A 91 -0.06 12.45 -8.56
N THR A 92 -0.85 12.52 -9.62
CA THR A 92 -1.70 13.68 -9.90
C THR A 92 -2.84 13.76 -8.89
N ALA A 93 -3.64 14.83 -8.95
CA ALA A 93 -4.90 14.90 -8.19
C ALA A 93 -5.82 13.69 -8.49
N ASP A 94 -6.00 13.34 -9.77
CA ASP A 94 -6.80 12.19 -10.18
C ASP A 94 -6.20 10.86 -9.68
N GLY A 95 -4.87 10.74 -9.66
CA GLY A 95 -4.18 9.58 -9.11
C GLY A 95 -4.38 9.45 -7.60
N TYR A 96 -4.35 10.55 -6.85
CA TYR A 96 -4.68 10.56 -5.42
C TYR A 96 -6.16 10.25 -5.17
N ASP A 97 -7.08 10.70 -6.01
CA ASP A 97 -8.49 10.33 -5.94
C ASP A 97 -8.69 8.82 -6.16
N GLN A 98 -7.97 8.23 -7.11
CA GLN A 98 -7.95 6.78 -7.30
C GLN A 98 -7.42 6.05 -6.06
N MET A 99 -6.31 6.52 -5.47
CA MET A 99 -5.76 5.96 -4.23
C MET A 99 -6.77 6.05 -3.08
N ALA A 100 -7.42 7.20 -2.89
CA ALA A 100 -8.43 7.39 -1.86
C ALA A 100 -9.61 6.44 -2.03
N LYS A 101 -10.05 6.21 -3.27
CA LYS A 101 -11.11 5.25 -3.59
C LYS A 101 -10.73 3.82 -3.21
N ILE A 102 -9.49 3.40 -3.49
CA ILE A 102 -8.99 2.07 -3.10
C ILE A 102 -8.96 1.93 -1.58
N ILE A 103 -8.42 2.92 -0.87
CA ILE A 103 -8.38 2.94 0.61
C ILE A 103 -9.80 2.85 1.18
N PHE A 104 -10.73 3.66 0.68
CA PHE A 104 -12.11 3.66 1.13
C PHE A 104 -12.78 2.30 0.91
N GLN A 105 -12.59 1.68 -0.25
CA GLN A 105 -13.17 0.38 -0.56
C GLN A 105 -12.66 -0.71 0.39
N GLU A 106 -11.36 -0.73 0.68
CA GLU A 106 -10.78 -1.71 1.59
C GLU A 106 -11.24 -1.49 3.04
N ILE A 107 -11.27 -0.24 3.51
CA ILE A 107 -11.81 0.07 4.84
C ILE A 107 -13.28 -0.35 4.91
N TYR A 108 -14.10 0.00 3.91
CA TYR A 108 -15.53 -0.31 3.88
C TYR A 108 -15.81 -1.82 3.91
N LYS A 109 -15.01 -2.63 3.19
CA LYS A 109 -15.10 -4.10 3.22
C LYS A 109 -14.73 -4.68 4.59
N ASN A 110 -13.87 -4.01 5.35
CA ASN A 110 -13.34 -4.52 6.60
C ASN A 110 -14.10 -4.02 7.84
N ILE A 111 -14.99 -3.04 7.72
CA ILE A 111 -15.83 -2.56 8.83
C ILE A 111 -17.28 -3.07 8.77
N ASN A 112 -17.71 -3.61 7.63
CA ASN A 112 -18.99 -4.30 7.45
C ASN A 112 -18.79 -5.82 7.47
#